data_AF-A0A409YR82-F1
#
_entry.id   AF-A0A409YR82-F1
#
_cell.length_a   1.000
_cell.length_b   1.000
_cell.length_c   1.000
_cell.angle_alpha   90.00
_cell.angle_beta   90.00
_cell.angle_gamma   90.00
#
_symmetry.space_group_name_H-M   'P 1'
#
loop_
_entity.id
_entity.type
_entity.pdbx_description
1 polymer ?
#
loop_
_entity_poly.entity_id
_entity_poly.type
_entity_poly.pdbx_seq_one_letter_code
_entity_poly.pdbx_strand_id
1 'polypeptide(L)'
;MPLASLVLSSNSIFKTSSVPSLPTELWFHIIGFIPLEDLYKLAGVNRAFFEEVMNEVYSQLSFISADPRIFYEKLATLQNPTLSERIRVLTVWPSAVRDAINAIEHDKSRPPGQPDVPERSRTPQPRFKHVRYLSRGREYVEELLGHHKPPQPAPTAPNGKEPLPSPEERTKLFKESLRRLSRVEEFELNWYIDQGKDHHAWSFSLFPDIWQGIGQHLRRLAIDIQVAKMGDAVTSCLSLPRLEVLDLTLRCYPSRSDLYSEQYQGDTIVPYFINKFAPTLQELSMKTIGHQELSQHFQLLGVFPRLTKLTIVMPLDSYHLRDPSGYRRMLKNHPQIRDLSIKYTRCCRDCTEDGFDTFEGKHKLYGDVHLPALRSLELGLHIPIPKGIMNNSLYHNVVRQLGTTNNTLYYCLAQMGSELTSLTLTDRNLTLEEVKTLLGLFPSYRLKRLSFFAKVLSPRLIDAIAQACPSLSSLSLDVETVSSQDPCTETYMNPDVEGFAKALYSYGVDRQYDRWRYRAWTLADVSVMRWELKVGHQYNWRCMQAIAAVVPSVRSFAGRGHMEPDSDLKTGGGQRLVELDARTKPLDT
;
A
#
# COMPACT_ATOMS: atom_id res chain seq x y z
N MET A 1 74.58 -7.50 29.34
CA MET A 1 74.25 -8.93 29.25
C MET A 1 72.73 -9.10 29.31
N PRO A 2 72.11 -9.94 28.46
CA PRO A 2 70.74 -9.75 27.98
C PRO A 2 69.76 -10.85 28.44
N LEU A 3 68.46 -10.51 28.50
CA LEU A 3 67.30 -11.41 28.62
C LEU A 3 66.13 -10.71 27.93
N ALA A 4 65.21 -11.33 27.21
CA ALA A 4 65.27 -12.44 26.28
C ALA A 4 64.08 -12.19 25.33
N SER A 5 64.30 -12.41 24.04
CA SER A 5 63.31 -12.38 22.98
C SER A 5 62.36 -13.57 23.10
N LEU A 6 61.06 -13.33 23.23
CA LEU A 6 60.02 -14.35 23.05
C LEU A 6 59.17 -13.97 21.84
N VAL A 7 59.58 -14.54 20.72
CA VAL A 7 58.87 -14.58 19.44
C VAL A 7 57.73 -15.58 19.59
N LEU A 8 56.48 -15.10 19.56
CA LEU A 8 55.32 -15.97 19.37
C LEU A 8 55.16 -16.27 17.87
N SER A 9 55.85 -17.34 17.47
CA SER A 9 55.67 -18.05 16.20
C SER A 9 54.46 -18.98 16.33
N SER A 10 53.29 -18.50 15.89
CA SER A 10 52.13 -19.36 15.66
C SER A 10 51.14 -18.67 14.74
N ASN A 11 51.32 -18.84 13.41
CA ASN A 11 50.30 -18.64 12.38
C ASN A 11 50.82 -19.16 11.02
N SER A 12 50.94 -20.48 10.84
CA SER A 12 51.28 -21.06 9.52
C SER A 12 50.59 -22.39 9.20
N ILE A 13 49.30 -22.56 9.54
CA ILE A 13 48.56 -23.78 9.13
C ILE A 13 47.13 -23.46 8.64
N PHE A 14 46.97 -22.39 7.86
CA PHE A 14 45.90 -22.32 6.86
C PHE A 14 46.51 -21.74 5.59
N LYS A 15 47.07 -22.60 4.72
CA LYS A 15 47.18 -22.27 3.29
C LYS A 15 45.74 -22.12 2.80
N THR A 16 45.20 -20.91 2.86
CA THR A 16 43.97 -20.58 2.18
C THR A 16 44.25 -20.85 0.70
N SER A 17 43.69 -21.93 0.18
CA SER A 17 43.58 -22.12 -1.27
C SER A 17 42.97 -20.84 -1.80
N SER A 18 43.74 -20.05 -2.56
CA SER A 18 43.27 -18.79 -3.12
C SER A 18 42.00 -19.10 -3.90
N VAL A 19 40.85 -18.71 -3.35
CA VAL A 19 39.57 -18.88 -4.02
C VAL A 19 39.74 -18.18 -5.38
N PRO A 20 39.54 -18.88 -6.50
CA PRO A 20 39.68 -18.27 -7.81
C PRO A 20 38.80 -17.02 -7.86
N SER A 21 39.40 -15.88 -8.21
CA SER A 21 38.71 -14.60 -8.22
C SER A 21 37.61 -14.63 -9.28
N LEU A 22 36.36 -14.72 -8.86
CA LEU A 22 35.21 -14.57 -9.76
C LEU A 22 35.13 -13.11 -10.25
N PRO A 23 34.81 -12.87 -11.54
CA PRO A 23 34.45 -11.55 -12.04
C PRO A 23 33.33 -10.89 -11.20
N THR A 24 33.37 -9.57 -11.08
CA THR A 24 32.42 -8.77 -10.27
C THR A 24 30.97 -9.01 -10.69
N GLU A 25 30.72 -9.22 -11.98
CA GLU A 25 29.40 -9.49 -12.54
C GLU A 25 28.80 -10.80 -12.01
N LEU A 26 29.65 -11.82 -11.81
CA LEU A 26 29.20 -13.08 -11.21
C LEU A 26 28.86 -12.90 -9.73
N TRP A 27 29.58 -12.04 -9.00
CA TRP A 27 29.22 -11.71 -7.63
C TRP A 27 27.85 -11.02 -7.54
N PHE A 28 27.58 -10.03 -8.40
CA PHE A 28 26.26 -9.41 -8.46
C PHE A 28 25.16 -10.39 -8.87
N HIS A 29 25.47 -11.32 -9.77
CA HIS A 29 24.53 -12.39 -10.11
C HIS A 29 24.24 -13.30 -8.91
N ILE A 30 25.28 -13.71 -8.16
CA ILE A 30 25.14 -14.52 -6.94
C ILE A 30 24.30 -13.77 -5.89
N ILE A 31 24.58 -12.49 -5.68
CA ILE A 31 23.82 -11.63 -4.75
C ILE A 31 22.32 -11.66 -5.07
N GLY A 32 21.94 -11.64 -6.36
CA GLY A 32 20.55 -11.70 -6.80
C GLY A 32 19.79 -12.97 -6.38
N PHE A 33 20.47 -14.03 -5.95
CA PHE A 33 19.84 -15.24 -5.43
C PHE A 33 19.77 -15.29 -3.90
N ILE A 34 20.36 -14.32 -3.21
CA ILE A 34 20.43 -14.31 -1.75
C ILE A 34 19.28 -13.46 -1.21
N PRO A 35 18.46 -13.97 -0.28
CA PRO A 35 17.43 -13.17 0.38
C PRO A 35 18.04 -11.94 1.07
N LEU A 36 17.37 -10.79 0.99
CA LEU A 36 17.82 -9.52 1.56
C LEU A 36 18.13 -9.63 3.07
N GLU A 37 17.35 -10.43 3.79
CA GLU A 37 17.51 -10.71 5.22
C GLU A 37 18.79 -11.50 5.57
N ASP A 38 19.45 -12.11 4.60
CA ASP A 38 20.71 -12.82 4.81
C ASP A 38 21.92 -12.05 4.24
N LEU A 39 21.67 -11.08 3.36
CA LEU A 39 22.72 -10.35 2.65
C LEU A 39 23.68 -9.61 3.59
N TYR A 40 23.19 -8.99 4.66
CA TYR A 40 24.05 -8.25 5.61
C TYR A 40 25.08 -9.14 6.30
N LYS A 41 24.75 -10.43 6.53
CA LYS A 41 25.68 -11.41 7.14
C LYS A 41 26.90 -11.64 6.25
N LEU A 42 26.78 -11.38 4.95
CA LEU A 42 27.81 -11.60 3.94
C LEU A 42 28.68 -10.35 3.69
N ALA A 43 28.42 -9.23 4.36
CA ALA A 43 29.17 -7.98 4.16
C ALA A 43 30.69 -8.15 4.36
N GLY A 44 31.11 -9.05 5.26
CA GLY A 44 32.53 -9.34 5.51
C GLY A 44 33.18 -10.34 4.55
N VAL A 45 32.42 -10.96 3.64
CA VAL A 45 32.90 -12.05 2.78
C VAL A 45 33.65 -11.52 1.56
N ASN A 46 33.12 -10.50 0.89
CA ASN A 46 33.71 -9.90 -0.30
C ASN A 46 33.26 -8.44 -0.46
N ARG A 47 34.06 -7.63 -1.17
CA ARG A 47 33.75 -6.23 -1.47
C ARG A 47 32.40 -6.04 -2.17
N ALA A 48 32.02 -6.92 -3.11
CA ALA A 48 30.73 -6.82 -3.80
C ALA A 48 29.55 -6.94 -2.83
N PHE A 49 29.60 -7.89 -1.89
CA PHE A 49 28.59 -8.00 -0.82
C PHE A 49 28.59 -6.77 0.08
N PHE A 50 29.78 -6.30 0.49
CA PHE A 50 29.87 -5.08 1.29
C PHE A 50 29.21 -3.89 0.60
N GLU A 51 29.53 -3.64 -0.67
CA GLU A 51 28.97 -2.52 -1.42
C GLU A 51 27.45 -2.61 -1.57
N GLU A 52 26.91 -3.81 -1.82
CA GLU A 52 25.46 -3.99 -1.93
C GLU A 52 24.75 -3.83 -0.58
N VAL A 53 25.31 -4.40 0.49
CA VAL A 53 24.78 -4.21 1.84
C VAL A 53 24.79 -2.74 2.22
N MET A 54 25.85 -2.01 1.90
CA MET A 54 25.93 -0.57 2.15
C MET A 54 24.94 0.21 1.27
N ASN A 55 24.72 -0.20 0.01
CA ASN A 55 23.67 0.40 -0.82
C ASN A 55 22.30 0.23 -0.17
N GLU A 56 21.98 -0.96 0.30
CA GLU A 56 20.68 -1.27 0.90
C GLU A 56 20.49 -0.56 2.25
N VAL A 57 21.47 -0.65 3.16
CA VAL A 57 21.42 -0.04 4.50
C VAL A 57 21.25 1.50 4.43
N TYR A 58 21.89 2.14 3.45
CA TYR A 58 21.84 3.60 3.27
C TYR A 58 20.91 4.04 2.13
N SER A 59 20.12 3.13 1.55
CA SER A 59 19.20 3.47 0.45
C SER A 59 18.08 4.39 0.88
N GLN A 60 17.72 4.38 2.17
CA GLN A 60 16.59 5.12 2.72
C GLN A 60 17.06 6.23 3.67
N LEU A 61 16.65 7.46 3.38
CA LEU A 61 16.85 8.61 4.24
C LEU A 61 15.49 9.16 4.67
N SER A 62 15.31 9.36 5.98
CA SER A 62 14.06 9.89 6.53
C SER A 62 14.31 11.10 7.44
N PHE A 63 13.59 12.19 7.19
CA PHE A 63 13.56 13.38 8.04
C PHE A 63 12.20 13.49 8.73
N ILE A 64 11.98 12.59 9.70
CA ILE A 64 10.71 12.45 10.44
C ILE A 64 10.82 12.81 11.92
N SER A 65 12.04 13.05 12.41
CA SER A 65 12.28 13.41 13.81
C SER A 65 12.32 14.92 13.97
N ALA A 66 11.57 15.43 14.97
CA ALA A 66 11.68 16.82 15.40
C ALA A 66 12.88 17.08 16.34
N ASP A 67 13.64 16.04 16.70
CA ASP A 67 14.85 16.20 17.52
C ASP A 67 15.96 16.87 16.70
N PRO A 68 16.42 18.07 17.08
CA PRO A 68 17.44 18.80 16.34
C PRO A 68 18.80 18.10 16.26
N ARG A 69 19.16 17.27 17.25
CA ARG A 69 20.45 16.55 17.26
C ARG A 69 20.44 15.40 16.27
N ILE A 70 19.38 14.59 16.29
CA ILE A 70 19.21 13.50 15.31
C ILE A 70 19.15 14.07 13.90
N PHE A 71 18.47 15.21 13.72
CA PHE A 71 18.43 15.92 12.46
C PHE A 71 19.82 16.37 12.01
N TYR A 72 20.58 17.04 12.88
CA TYR A 72 21.93 17.51 12.58
C TYR A 72 22.92 16.36 12.30
N GLU A 73 22.89 15.28 13.09
CA GLU A 73 23.72 14.08 12.86
C GLU A 73 23.47 13.49 11.46
N LYS A 74 22.20 13.46 11.02
CA LYS A 74 21.86 13.06 9.64
C LYS A 74 22.47 14.01 8.63
N LEU A 75 22.34 15.33 8.81
CA LEU A 75 22.95 16.31 7.91
C LEU A 75 24.48 16.21 7.84
N ALA A 76 25.13 15.98 8.97
CA ALA A 76 26.58 15.77 9.05
C ALA A 76 26.98 14.49 8.31
N THR A 77 26.22 13.41 8.48
CA THR A 77 26.44 12.14 7.76
C THR A 77 26.32 12.32 6.23
N LEU A 78 25.38 13.14 5.78
CA LEU A 78 25.18 13.47 4.36
C LEU A 78 26.27 14.37 3.78
N GLN A 79 27.16 14.90 4.61
CA GLN A 79 28.35 15.56 4.10
C GLN A 79 29.32 14.57 3.45
N ASN A 80 29.20 13.27 3.72
CA ASN A 80 29.96 12.24 3.04
C ASN A 80 29.33 11.89 1.66
N PRO A 81 30.00 12.20 0.53
CA PRO A 81 29.46 11.94 -0.80
C PRO A 81 29.14 10.45 -1.05
N THR A 82 29.95 9.55 -0.49
CA THR A 82 29.78 8.10 -0.64
C THR A 82 28.47 7.59 -0.01
N LEU A 83 27.96 8.28 1.00
CA LEU A 83 26.67 7.95 1.61
C LEU A 83 25.52 8.65 0.87
N SER A 84 25.68 9.93 0.51
CA SER A 84 24.62 10.66 -0.20
C SER A 84 24.28 10.04 -1.56
N GLU A 85 25.27 9.49 -2.27
CA GLU A 85 25.06 8.80 -3.54
C GLU A 85 24.33 7.45 -3.42
N ARG A 86 24.24 6.87 -2.21
CA ARG A 86 23.53 5.58 -2.00
C ARG A 86 22.04 5.76 -1.77
N ILE A 87 21.61 6.96 -1.38
CA ILE A 87 20.22 7.23 -1.08
C ILE A 87 19.39 7.15 -2.36
N ARG A 88 18.34 6.34 -2.32
CA ARG A 88 17.36 6.11 -3.38
C ARG A 88 15.96 6.58 -2.96
N VAL A 89 15.63 6.45 -1.68
CA VAL A 89 14.33 6.81 -1.11
C VAL A 89 14.51 7.92 -0.08
N LEU A 90 13.78 9.03 -0.27
CA LEU A 90 13.76 10.15 0.66
C LEU A 90 12.35 10.34 1.24
N THR A 91 12.21 10.25 2.55
CA THR A 91 10.96 10.60 3.25
C THR A 91 11.14 11.90 4.03
N VAL A 92 10.31 12.90 3.77
CA VAL A 92 10.33 14.19 4.47
C VAL A 92 9.00 14.46 5.14
N TRP A 93 9.07 14.80 6.42
CA TRP A 93 7.95 15.30 7.19
C TRP A 93 8.20 16.78 7.46
N PRO A 94 7.58 17.68 6.69
CA PRO A 94 7.92 19.09 6.77
C PRO A 94 7.84 19.62 8.21
N SER A 95 6.78 19.33 8.97
CA SER A 95 6.65 19.81 10.36
C SER A 95 7.81 19.35 11.26
N ALA A 96 8.28 18.11 11.13
CA ALA A 96 9.43 17.62 11.88
C ALA A 96 10.73 18.34 11.50
N VAL A 97 10.95 18.58 10.20
CA VAL A 97 12.13 19.33 9.71
C VAL A 97 12.11 20.77 10.23
N ARG A 98 10.96 21.45 10.15
CA ARG A 98 10.80 22.81 10.69
C ARG A 98 11.12 22.85 12.18
N ASP A 99 10.51 21.95 12.94
CA ASP A 99 10.66 21.92 14.40
C ASP A 99 12.12 21.61 14.78
N ALA A 100 12.80 20.72 14.06
CA ALA A 100 14.21 20.41 14.26
C ALA A 100 15.14 21.58 13.89
N ILE A 101 14.82 22.36 12.85
CA ILE A 101 15.59 23.55 12.45
C ILE A 101 15.39 24.70 13.43
N ASN A 102 14.17 24.90 13.91
CA ASN A 102 13.81 26.02 14.78
C ASN A 102 13.96 25.71 16.28
N ALA A 103 14.26 24.47 16.64
CA ALA A 103 14.52 24.10 18.03
C ALA A 103 15.75 24.86 18.55
N ILE A 104 15.49 25.89 19.34
CA ILE A 104 16.49 26.54 20.20
C ILE A 104 16.74 25.57 21.36
N GLU A 105 18.00 25.31 21.72
CA GLU A 105 18.30 24.63 22.98
C GLU A 105 17.67 25.48 24.08
N HIS A 106 16.51 25.06 24.58
CA HIS A 106 15.90 25.73 25.70
C HIS A 106 16.93 25.71 26.82
N ASP A 107 17.38 26.91 27.16
CA ASP A 107 18.26 27.16 28.28
C ASP A 107 17.70 26.40 29.48
N LYS A 108 18.55 25.60 30.13
CA LYS A 108 18.17 24.74 31.27
C LYS A 108 17.67 25.57 32.47
N SER A 109 17.59 26.89 32.32
CA SER A 109 17.03 27.86 33.26
C SER A 109 15.50 27.81 33.39
N ARG A 110 14.77 26.93 32.69
CA ARG A 110 13.32 26.83 32.86
C ARG A 110 13.00 26.41 34.31
N PRO A 111 12.33 27.25 35.11
CA PRO A 111 12.16 27.01 36.53
C PRO A 111 11.30 25.75 36.77
N PRO A 112 11.67 24.90 37.75
CA PRO A 112 10.91 23.71 38.10
C PRO A 112 9.50 24.14 38.55
N GLY A 113 8.47 23.79 37.78
CA GLY A 113 7.07 24.04 38.15
C GLY A 113 6.16 24.59 37.05
N GLN A 114 6.66 24.92 35.85
CA GLN A 114 5.75 25.20 34.72
C GLN A 114 5.09 23.89 34.24
N PRO A 115 3.75 23.85 34.08
CA PRO A 115 3.04 22.67 33.59
C PRO A 115 3.64 22.25 32.25
N ASP A 116 3.87 20.96 32.10
CA ASP A 116 4.45 20.37 30.90
C ASP A 116 3.76 20.92 29.67
N VAL A 117 4.54 21.56 28.80
CA VAL A 117 4.08 22.02 27.48
C VAL A 117 3.36 20.84 26.86
N PRO A 118 2.11 21.01 26.36
CA PRO A 118 1.28 19.92 25.87
C PRO A 118 2.12 18.99 25.00
N GLU A 119 2.14 17.73 25.43
CA GLU A 119 2.89 16.60 24.89
C GLU A 119 3.34 16.88 23.45
N ARG A 120 4.62 17.25 23.26
CA ARG A 120 5.19 17.52 21.94
C ARG A 120 4.77 16.38 21.03
N SER A 121 4.07 16.72 19.95
CA SER A 121 3.45 15.79 19.00
C SER A 121 4.35 14.57 18.82
N ARG A 122 3.96 13.44 19.41
CA ARG A 122 4.73 12.20 19.30
C ARG A 122 4.91 11.92 17.83
N THR A 123 6.16 11.87 17.37
CA THR A 123 6.49 11.52 16.00
C THR A 123 5.87 10.15 15.73
N PRO A 124 4.98 10.04 14.74
CA PRO A 124 4.43 8.76 14.34
C PRO A 124 5.57 7.81 14.00
N GLN A 125 5.47 6.59 14.50
CA GLN A 125 6.41 5.54 14.16
C GLN A 125 6.35 5.30 12.64
N PRO A 126 7.50 5.22 11.94
CA PRO A 126 7.51 4.93 10.52
C PRO A 126 6.79 3.61 10.24
N ARG A 127 5.95 3.58 9.20
CA ARG A 127 5.03 2.45 8.92
C ARG A 127 5.69 1.24 8.25
N PHE A 128 6.98 1.32 7.93
CA PHE A 128 7.62 0.34 7.06
C PHE A 128 8.13 -0.89 7.82
N LYS A 129 7.56 -2.08 7.55
CA LYS A 129 8.11 -3.37 8.00
C LYS A 129 9.54 -3.58 7.48
N HIS A 130 9.86 -3.04 6.30
CA HIS A 130 11.18 -3.05 5.71
C HIS A 130 12.22 -2.30 6.59
N VAL A 131 11.81 -1.37 7.46
CA VAL A 131 12.78 -0.70 8.34
C VAL A 131 13.38 -1.65 9.38
N ARG A 132 12.68 -2.72 9.80
CA ARG A 132 13.20 -3.60 10.87
C ARG A 132 14.44 -4.38 10.46
N TYR A 133 14.50 -4.91 9.23
CA TYR A 133 15.69 -5.65 8.79
C TYR A 133 16.83 -4.67 8.48
N LEU A 134 16.55 -3.49 7.92
CA LEU A 134 17.55 -2.43 7.73
C LEU A 134 18.14 -1.95 9.05
N SER A 135 17.32 -1.78 10.11
CA SER A 135 17.81 -1.45 11.45
C SER A 135 18.80 -2.50 11.96
N ARG A 136 18.46 -3.79 11.86
CA ARG A 136 19.37 -4.88 12.27
C ARG A 136 20.61 -4.96 11.40
N GLY A 137 20.46 -4.80 10.08
CA GLY A 137 21.58 -4.77 9.14
C GLY A 137 22.54 -3.63 9.44
N ARG A 138 22.00 -2.45 9.80
CA ARG A 138 22.80 -1.30 10.22
C ARG A 138 23.54 -1.57 11.52
N GLU A 139 22.87 -2.10 12.54
CA GLU A 139 23.51 -2.49 13.80
C GLU A 139 24.65 -3.48 13.57
N TYR A 140 24.43 -4.48 12.71
CA TYR A 140 25.45 -5.46 12.32
C TYR A 140 26.62 -4.85 11.54
N VAL A 141 26.36 -3.95 10.59
CA VAL A 141 27.42 -3.27 9.83
C VAL A 141 28.23 -2.34 10.73
N GLU A 142 27.58 -1.61 11.63
CA GLU A 142 28.24 -0.79 12.63
C GLU A 142 29.14 -1.66 13.53
N GLU A 143 28.65 -2.83 13.95
CA GLU A 143 29.44 -3.83 14.68
C GLU A 143 30.66 -4.32 13.86
N LEU A 144 30.45 -4.70 12.59
CA LEU A 144 31.49 -5.22 11.70
C LEU A 144 32.59 -4.18 11.41
N LEU A 145 32.22 -2.91 11.30
CA LEU A 145 33.15 -1.80 11.10
C LEU A 145 33.91 -1.41 12.38
N GLY A 146 33.68 -2.11 13.49
CA GLY A 146 34.28 -1.78 14.78
C GLY A 146 33.72 -0.50 15.38
N HIS A 147 32.60 0.01 14.86
CA HIS A 147 31.81 1.07 15.49
C HIS A 147 30.94 0.47 16.59
N HIS A 148 31.53 -0.31 17.50
CA HIS A 148 30.89 -0.57 18.76
C HIS A 148 30.65 0.79 19.41
N LYS A 149 29.37 1.17 19.56
CA LYS A 149 29.00 2.21 20.51
C LYS A 149 29.64 1.74 21.82
N PRO A 150 30.68 2.43 22.34
CA PRO A 150 31.30 1.99 23.57
C PRO A 150 30.18 1.85 24.61
N PRO A 151 30.17 0.77 25.41
CA PRO A 151 29.11 0.53 26.40
C PRO A 151 28.91 1.85 27.13
N GLN A 152 27.71 2.42 26.96
CA GLN A 152 27.43 3.82 27.27
C GLN A 152 27.94 4.04 28.70
N PRO A 153 29.04 4.78 28.91
CA PRO A 153 29.66 4.85 30.23
C PRO A 153 28.58 5.33 31.20
N ALA A 154 28.50 4.68 32.38
CA ALA A 154 27.57 5.06 33.44
C ALA A 154 27.53 6.58 33.52
N PRO A 155 26.35 7.23 33.50
CA PRO A 155 26.18 8.64 33.14
C PRO A 155 27.07 9.54 34.00
N THR A 156 28.31 9.70 33.56
CA THR A 156 29.28 10.59 34.16
C THR A 156 28.78 12.00 33.89
N ALA A 157 29.00 12.88 34.86
CA ALA A 157 28.56 14.28 34.86
C ALA A 157 28.60 14.89 33.45
N PRO A 158 27.61 15.70 33.07
CA PRO A 158 27.33 16.10 31.70
C PRO A 158 28.52 16.86 31.10
N ASN A 159 29.47 16.12 30.53
CA ASN A 159 30.49 16.68 29.66
C ASN A 159 29.74 17.40 28.54
N GLY A 160 30.05 18.70 28.40
CA GLY A 160 29.30 19.63 27.58
C GLY A 160 29.03 19.04 26.21
N LYS A 161 27.77 18.70 25.94
CA LYS A 161 27.35 18.34 24.59
C LYS A 161 27.68 19.53 23.70
N GLU A 162 28.31 19.27 22.56
CA GLU A 162 28.62 20.32 21.60
C GLU A 162 27.37 21.16 21.35
N PRO A 163 27.50 22.51 21.33
CA PRO A 163 26.36 23.38 21.11
C PRO A 163 25.76 23.07 19.74
N LEU A 164 24.42 22.98 19.69
CA LEU A 164 23.72 22.81 18.42
C LEU A 164 23.99 24.00 17.48
N PRO A 165 24.19 23.76 16.17
CA PRO A 165 24.30 24.84 15.21
C PRO A 165 23.07 25.74 15.18
N SER A 166 23.22 26.97 14.71
CA SER A 166 22.09 27.92 14.63
C SER A 166 21.00 27.42 13.67
N PRO A 167 19.75 27.89 13.79
CA PRO A 167 18.69 27.58 12.82
C PRO A 167 19.07 27.88 11.36
N GLU A 168 19.76 28.99 11.10
CA GLU A 168 20.22 29.39 9.78
C GLU A 168 21.25 28.41 9.23
N GLU A 169 22.20 28.00 10.07
CA GLU A 169 23.23 27.02 9.70
C GLU A 169 22.60 25.64 9.42
N ARG A 170 21.68 25.17 10.26
CA ARG A 170 20.94 23.93 10.02
C ARG A 170 20.12 23.98 8.72
N THR A 171 19.49 25.12 8.43
CA THR A 171 18.77 25.34 7.17
C THR A 171 19.71 25.25 5.97
N LYS A 172 20.88 25.90 6.06
CA LYS A 172 21.90 25.86 5.01
C LYS A 172 22.40 24.43 4.77
N LEU A 173 22.77 23.72 5.85
CA LEU A 173 23.23 22.34 5.78
C LEU A 173 22.17 21.39 5.20
N PHE A 174 20.89 21.59 5.53
CA PHE A 174 19.80 20.82 4.97
C PHE A 174 19.68 21.03 3.45
N LYS A 175 19.69 22.29 2.99
CA LYS A 175 19.66 22.63 1.56
C LYS A 175 20.88 22.06 0.81
N GLU A 176 22.06 22.17 1.39
CA GLU A 176 23.28 21.60 0.81
C GLU A 176 23.22 20.07 0.73
N SER A 177 22.69 19.43 1.76
CA SER A 177 22.52 17.97 1.78
C SER A 177 21.56 17.52 0.68
N LEU A 178 20.42 18.20 0.49
CA LEU A 178 19.47 17.88 -0.59
C LEU A 178 20.09 17.94 -1.98
N ARG A 179 20.96 18.92 -2.25
CA ARG A 179 21.66 19.06 -3.53
C ARG A 179 22.63 17.91 -3.82
N ARG A 180 23.07 17.18 -2.79
CA ARG A 180 23.97 16.01 -2.93
C ARG A 180 23.21 14.71 -3.16
N LEU A 181 21.89 14.69 -2.98
CA LEU A 181 21.03 13.52 -3.16
C LEU A 181 20.71 13.27 -4.64
N SER A 182 21.74 13.15 -5.47
CA SER A 182 21.64 13.10 -6.93
C SER A 182 20.99 11.83 -7.48
N ARG A 183 20.82 10.79 -6.66
CA ARG A 183 20.29 9.49 -7.09
C ARG A 183 18.99 9.10 -6.39
N VAL A 184 18.27 10.06 -5.82
CA VAL A 184 16.94 9.79 -5.26
C VAL A 184 15.97 9.50 -6.40
N GLU A 185 15.39 8.31 -6.35
CA GLU A 185 14.40 7.82 -7.31
C GLU A 185 12.97 7.87 -6.73
N GLU A 186 12.84 7.81 -5.40
CA GLU A 186 11.56 7.87 -4.70
C GLU A 186 11.53 8.96 -3.65
N PHE A 187 10.46 9.76 -3.64
CA PHE A 187 10.26 10.83 -2.66
C PHE A 187 8.88 10.70 -2.02
N GLU A 188 8.87 10.67 -0.70
CA GLU A 188 7.66 10.61 0.12
C GLU A 188 7.54 11.87 0.99
N LEU A 189 6.49 12.65 0.76
CA LEU A 189 6.18 13.87 1.49
C LEU A 189 4.95 13.63 2.37
N ASN A 190 5.12 13.73 3.70
CA ASN A 190 4.00 13.64 4.64
C ASN A 190 3.77 14.97 5.34
N TRP A 191 2.79 15.74 4.86
CA TRP A 191 2.50 17.10 5.31
C TRP A 191 1.02 17.29 5.70
N TYR A 192 0.56 16.45 6.62
CA TYR A 192 -0.80 16.52 7.14
C TYR A 192 -0.89 16.89 8.63
N ILE A 193 0.17 16.62 9.40
CA ILE A 193 0.27 16.99 10.82
C ILE A 193 1.07 18.28 10.92
N ASP A 194 0.40 19.40 10.71
CA ASP A 194 1.01 20.68 10.96
C ASP A 194 -0.04 21.61 11.57
N GLN A 195 0.07 21.75 12.89
CA GLN A 195 -0.76 22.62 13.74
C GLN A 195 -0.31 24.08 13.69
N GLY A 196 0.61 24.45 12.79
CA GLY A 196 0.99 25.84 12.56
C GLY A 196 -0.26 26.69 12.42
N LYS A 197 -0.41 27.70 13.29
CA LYS A 197 -1.61 28.54 13.36
C LYS A 197 -1.79 29.45 12.15
N ASP A 198 -0.76 29.57 11.30
CA ASP A 198 -0.73 30.47 10.15
C ASP A 198 -0.47 29.73 8.84
N HIS A 199 -1.06 30.24 7.75
CA HIS A 199 -0.88 29.79 6.36
C HIS A 199 0.58 29.91 5.85
N HIS A 200 1.49 30.47 6.66
CA HIS A 200 2.92 30.59 6.37
C HIS A 200 3.73 29.76 7.37
N ALA A 201 3.45 28.46 7.45
CA ALA A 201 4.10 27.56 8.41
C ALA A 201 5.63 27.48 8.27
N TRP A 202 6.22 28.11 7.25
CA TRP A 202 7.64 28.13 6.95
C TRP A 202 8.17 29.56 6.81
N SER A 203 9.26 29.85 7.50
CA SER A 203 10.07 31.06 7.27
C SER A 203 10.95 30.96 6.01
N PHE A 204 11.07 29.77 5.40
CA PHE A 204 11.86 29.56 4.20
C PHE A 204 11.17 28.62 3.21
N SER A 205 11.38 28.87 1.91
CA SER A 205 10.83 28.03 0.85
C SER A 205 11.56 26.68 0.79
N LEU A 206 10.91 25.62 1.27
CA LEU A 206 11.46 24.26 1.35
C LEU A 206 11.52 23.57 -0.03
N PHE A 207 10.47 23.72 -0.82
CA PHE A 207 10.24 22.93 -2.03
C PHE A 207 11.18 23.22 -3.20
N PRO A 208 11.57 24.47 -3.52
CA PRO A 208 12.50 24.74 -4.62
C PRO A 208 13.82 23.97 -4.45
N ASP A 209 14.38 23.95 -3.22
CA ASP A 209 15.63 23.25 -2.93
C ASP A 209 15.45 21.72 -3.03
N ILE A 210 14.31 21.17 -2.60
CA ILE A 210 13.99 19.74 -2.77
C ILE A 210 13.94 19.41 -4.26
N TRP A 211 13.10 20.09 -5.03
CA TRP A 211 12.90 19.79 -6.44
C TRP A 211 14.16 19.99 -7.27
N GLN A 212 14.97 21.00 -6.97
CA GLN A 212 16.26 21.21 -7.61
C GLN A 212 17.26 20.08 -7.27
N GLY A 213 17.25 19.57 -6.04
CA GLY A 213 18.16 18.53 -5.59
C GLY A 213 17.85 17.14 -6.15
N ILE A 214 16.58 16.73 -6.12
CA ILE A 214 16.19 15.33 -6.43
C ILE A 214 15.33 15.18 -7.69
N GLY A 215 14.79 16.28 -8.24
CA GLY A 215 13.71 16.20 -9.24
C GLY A 215 14.09 15.57 -10.57
N GLN A 216 15.37 15.61 -10.96
CA GLN A 216 15.85 15.09 -12.26
C GLN A 216 15.82 13.56 -12.37
N HIS A 217 15.95 12.87 -11.24
CA HIS A 217 16.03 11.41 -11.16
C HIS A 217 14.78 10.76 -10.57
N LEU A 218 13.85 11.59 -10.09
CA LEU A 218 12.65 11.13 -9.42
C LEU A 218 11.72 10.36 -10.36
N ARG A 219 11.42 9.11 -9.98
CA ARG A 219 10.51 8.19 -10.67
C ARG A 219 9.21 7.98 -9.92
N ARG A 220 9.27 7.97 -8.59
CA ARG A 220 8.11 7.82 -7.72
C ARG A 220 7.97 9.03 -6.80
N LEU A 221 6.76 9.58 -6.75
CA LEU A 221 6.40 10.67 -5.85
C LEU A 221 5.15 10.30 -5.09
N ALA A 222 5.26 10.22 -3.76
CA ALA A 222 4.15 10.04 -2.86
C ALA A 222 3.96 11.29 -2.00
N ILE A 223 2.78 11.90 -2.05
CA ILE A 223 2.44 13.10 -1.29
C ILE A 223 1.18 12.84 -0.47
N ASP A 224 1.29 12.89 0.86
CA ASP A 224 0.16 12.97 1.79
C ASP A 224 0.08 14.39 2.36
N ILE A 225 -0.89 15.19 1.92
CA ILE A 225 -0.93 16.63 2.16
C ILE A 225 -2.35 17.15 2.40
N GLN A 226 -2.47 18.21 3.19
CA GLN A 226 -3.69 19.02 3.22
C GLN A 226 -3.83 19.81 1.92
N VAL A 227 -5.00 19.75 1.26
CA VAL A 227 -5.20 20.39 -0.06
C VAL A 227 -4.82 21.88 -0.03
N ALA A 228 -5.17 22.59 1.04
CA ALA A 228 -4.83 24.01 1.23
C ALA A 228 -3.32 24.33 1.24
N LYS A 229 -2.44 23.33 1.43
CA LYS A 229 -0.97 23.47 1.44
C LYS A 229 -0.33 23.02 0.12
N MET A 230 -1.12 22.48 -0.81
CA MET A 230 -0.62 21.95 -2.07
C MET A 230 0.01 23.03 -2.94
N GLY A 231 -0.47 24.28 -2.84
CA GLY A 231 0.10 25.44 -3.53
C GLY A 231 1.62 25.58 -3.35
N ASP A 232 2.12 25.37 -2.14
CA ASP A 232 3.55 25.52 -1.83
C ASP A 232 4.42 24.47 -2.53
N ALA A 233 3.94 23.23 -2.56
CA ALA A 233 4.61 22.11 -3.22
C ALA A 233 4.59 22.26 -4.75
N VAL A 234 3.45 22.67 -5.30
CA VAL A 234 3.19 22.70 -6.74
C VAL A 234 3.84 23.88 -7.45
N THR A 235 3.78 25.07 -6.84
CA THR A 235 4.29 26.31 -7.44
C THR A 235 5.80 26.24 -7.66
N SER A 236 6.50 25.56 -6.76
CA SER A 236 7.96 25.39 -6.82
C SER A 236 8.40 24.24 -7.74
N CYS A 237 7.49 23.36 -8.14
CA CYS A 237 7.81 22.18 -8.94
C CYS A 237 7.96 22.56 -10.42
N LEU A 238 9.20 22.70 -10.88
CA LEU A 238 9.52 23.06 -12.27
C LEU A 238 9.26 21.91 -13.25
N SER A 239 9.98 20.79 -13.10
CA SER A 239 9.87 19.62 -13.98
C SER A 239 10.38 18.37 -13.26
N LEU A 240 9.67 17.24 -13.43
CA LEU A 240 10.09 15.92 -12.98
C LEU A 240 10.07 14.99 -14.22
N PRO A 241 11.09 15.07 -15.09
CA PRO A 241 11.05 14.50 -16.45
C PRO A 241 11.06 12.96 -16.49
N ARG A 242 11.24 12.30 -15.34
CA ARG A 242 11.27 10.85 -15.19
C ARG A 242 10.16 10.32 -14.28
N LEU A 243 9.21 11.17 -13.89
CA LEU A 243 8.17 10.75 -12.95
C LEU A 243 7.21 9.77 -13.63
N GLU A 244 7.20 8.54 -13.14
CA GLU A 244 6.40 7.43 -13.66
C GLU A 244 5.25 7.07 -12.71
N VAL A 245 5.44 7.25 -11.40
CA VAL A 245 4.46 6.90 -10.36
C VAL A 245 4.15 8.12 -9.50
N LEU A 246 2.86 8.46 -9.40
CA LEU A 246 2.37 9.53 -8.54
C LEU A 246 1.28 9.00 -7.60
N ASP A 247 1.55 9.05 -6.30
CA ASP A 247 0.58 8.77 -5.25
C ASP A 247 0.20 10.05 -4.51
N LEU A 248 -1.08 10.41 -4.54
CA LEU A 248 -1.62 11.58 -3.84
C LEU A 248 -2.61 11.13 -2.78
N THR A 249 -2.34 11.46 -1.53
CA THR A 249 -3.31 11.42 -0.44
C THR A 249 -3.70 12.85 -0.08
N LEU A 250 -4.91 13.23 -0.47
CA LEU A 250 -5.49 14.54 -0.27
C LEU A 250 -6.32 14.53 1.02
N ARG A 251 -5.91 15.32 2.00
CA ARG A 251 -6.67 15.48 3.25
C ARG A 251 -7.45 16.79 3.23
N CYS A 252 -8.73 16.67 3.49
CA CYS A 252 -9.62 17.79 3.74
C CYS A 252 -10.08 17.71 5.21
N TYR A 253 -9.72 18.70 6.00
CA TYR A 253 -10.24 18.86 7.35
C TYR A 253 -11.34 19.92 7.30
N PRO A 254 -12.53 19.67 7.88
CA PRO A 254 -13.51 20.72 8.05
C PRO A 254 -12.85 21.81 8.89
N SER A 255 -12.66 22.99 8.30
CA SER A 255 -12.23 24.14 9.06
C SER A 255 -13.31 24.36 10.12
N ARG A 256 -12.97 24.29 11.41
CA ARG A 256 -13.91 24.51 12.53
C ARG A 256 -14.78 25.79 12.42
N SER A 257 -14.44 26.69 11.50
CA SER A 257 -15.26 27.80 11.06
C SER A 257 -16.04 27.42 9.79
N ASP A 258 -16.99 26.49 9.89
CA ASP A 258 -17.87 26.02 8.81
C ASP A 258 -18.82 27.12 8.24
N LEU A 259 -18.53 28.40 8.50
CA LEU A 259 -19.33 29.53 8.03
C LEU A 259 -18.72 30.25 6.81
N TYR A 260 -17.49 29.93 6.39
CA TYR A 260 -16.82 30.61 5.27
C TYR A 260 -16.14 29.65 4.25
N SER A 261 -16.39 28.34 4.33
CA SER A 261 -15.69 27.34 3.50
C SER A 261 -16.18 27.23 2.04
N GLU A 262 -17.08 28.11 1.57
CA GLU A 262 -17.50 28.12 0.16
C GLU A 262 -16.34 28.49 -0.80
N GLN A 263 -15.25 29.07 -0.31
CA GLN A 263 -14.18 29.61 -1.15
C GLN A 263 -13.12 28.59 -1.61
N TYR A 264 -13.22 27.31 -1.20
CA TYR A 264 -12.32 26.26 -1.74
C TYR A 264 -12.89 25.56 -2.99
N GLN A 265 -14.06 25.98 -3.48
CA GLN A 265 -14.55 25.58 -4.80
C GLN A 265 -13.63 26.18 -5.88
N GLY A 266 -12.86 25.36 -6.58
CA GLY A 266 -12.00 25.85 -7.66
C GLY A 266 -10.51 25.63 -7.49
N ASP A 267 -10.06 24.80 -6.55
CA ASP A 267 -8.64 24.52 -6.44
C ASP A 267 -8.14 23.70 -7.64
N THR A 268 -7.69 24.42 -8.68
CA THR A 268 -7.11 23.87 -9.90
C THR A 268 -5.68 23.37 -9.67
N ILE A 269 -5.10 23.54 -8.48
CA ILE A 269 -3.70 23.24 -8.22
C ILE A 269 -3.40 21.75 -8.36
N VAL A 270 -4.31 20.88 -7.91
CA VAL A 270 -4.14 19.43 -7.95
C VAL A 270 -4.14 18.92 -9.40
N PRO A 271 -5.18 19.17 -10.23
CA PRO A 271 -5.15 18.74 -11.62
C PRO A 271 -4.01 19.41 -12.41
N TYR A 272 -3.71 20.69 -12.15
CA TYR A 272 -2.56 21.36 -12.75
C TYR A 272 -1.25 20.64 -12.46
N PHE A 273 -1.03 20.25 -11.20
CA PHE A 273 0.15 19.50 -10.78
C PHE A 273 0.24 18.14 -11.45
N ILE A 274 -0.84 17.35 -11.44
CA ILE A 274 -0.87 16.02 -12.06
C ILE A 274 -0.58 16.13 -13.57
N ASN A 275 -1.19 17.10 -14.25
CA ASN A 275 -1.03 17.31 -15.69
C ASN A 275 0.40 17.66 -16.11
N LYS A 276 1.24 18.22 -15.22
CA LYS A 276 2.68 18.44 -15.51
C LYS A 276 3.41 17.14 -15.87
N PHE A 277 2.91 16.00 -15.41
CA PHE A 277 3.56 14.69 -15.58
C PHE A 277 2.87 13.83 -16.65
N ALA A 278 1.92 14.40 -17.40
CA ALA A 278 1.17 13.69 -18.43
C ALA A 278 2.03 12.84 -19.40
N PRO A 279 3.20 13.31 -19.90
CA PRO A 279 3.99 12.54 -20.87
C PRO A 279 4.66 11.28 -20.30
N THR A 280 4.90 11.22 -18.99
CA THR A 280 5.74 10.19 -18.36
C THR A 280 4.98 9.29 -17.41
N LEU A 281 3.84 9.76 -16.88
CA LEU A 281 3.09 9.07 -15.83
C LEU A 281 2.51 7.74 -16.32
N GLN A 282 2.87 6.66 -15.61
CA GLN A 282 2.43 5.28 -15.83
C GLN A 282 1.44 4.82 -14.75
N GLU A 283 1.63 5.27 -13.52
CA GLU A 283 0.74 4.97 -12.39
C GLU A 283 0.26 6.26 -11.71
N LEU A 284 -1.06 6.37 -11.55
CA LEU A 284 -1.69 7.45 -10.79
C LEU A 284 -2.54 6.84 -9.67
N SER A 285 -2.24 7.23 -8.44
CA SER A 285 -3.06 6.92 -7.27
C SER A 285 -3.59 8.21 -6.65
N MET A 286 -4.89 8.31 -6.48
CA MET A 286 -5.56 9.42 -5.82
C MET A 286 -6.41 8.89 -4.68
N LYS A 287 -6.10 9.34 -3.47
CA LYS A 287 -6.82 9.02 -2.25
C LYS A 287 -7.33 10.28 -1.59
N THR A 288 -8.60 10.31 -1.21
CA THR A 288 -9.14 11.39 -0.37
C THR A 288 -9.39 10.90 1.04
N ILE A 289 -9.13 11.78 2.00
CA ILE A 289 -9.44 11.60 3.41
C ILE A 289 -10.21 12.84 3.86
N GLY A 290 -11.45 12.66 4.29
CA GLY A 290 -12.36 13.75 4.61
C GLY A 290 -13.27 14.12 3.43
N HIS A 291 -14.08 15.15 3.62
CA HIS A 291 -15.13 15.53 2.66
C HIS A 291 -14.54 16.47 1.62
N GLN A 292 -14.37 15.97 0.39
CA GLN A 292 -13.86 16.76 -0.73
C GLN A 292 -14.67 16.46 -1.99
N GLU A 293 -15.13 17.51 -2.66
CA GLU A 293 -15.79 17.45 -3.96
C GLU A 293 -14.70 17.43 -5.06
N LEU A 294 -14.66 16.37 -5.88
CA LEU A 294 -13.60 16.18 -6.89
C LEU A 294 -14.07 16.30 -8.34
N SER A 295 -15.32 16.69 -8.61
CA SER A 295 -15.84 16.75 -9.99
C SER A 295 -14.99 17.64 -10.88
N GLN A 296 -14.68 18.86 -10.42
CA GLN A 296 -13.85 19.79 -11.16
C GLN A 296 -12.40 19.29 -11.34
N HIS A 297 -11.88 18.55 -10.35
CA HIS A 297 -10.53 17.97 -10.45
C HIS A 297 -10.46 17.02 -11.63
N PHE A 298 -11.40 16.07 -11.73
CA PHE A 298 -11.44 15.12 -12.84
C PHE A 298 -11.77 15.76 -14.19
N GLN A 299 -12.55 16.84 -14.23
CA GLN A 299 -12.82 17.58 -15.47
C GLN A 299 -11.56 18.23 -16.06
N LEU A 300 -10.64 18.65 -15.19
CA LEU A 300 -9.40 19.34 -15.56
C LEU A 300 -8.22 18.39 -15.79
N LEU A 301 -8.33 17.12 -15.42
CA LEU A 301 -7.31 16.13 -15.76
C LEU A 301 -7.22 15.93 -17.27
N GLY A 302 -5.98 15.92 -17.78
CA GLY A 302 -5.66 15.77 -19.18
C GLY A 302 -5.65 14.31 -19.66
N VAL A 303 -4.87 14.07 -20.71
CA VAL A 303 -4.62 12.72 -21.25
C VAL A 303 -3.19 12.30 -20.91
N PHE A 304 -3.06 11.10 -20.36
CA PHE A 304 -1.85 10.46 -19.87
C PHE A 304 -1.55 9.25 -20.76
N PRO A 305 -0.86 9.42 -21.91
CA PRO A 305 -0.70 8.37 -22.92
C PRO A 305 0.00 7.09 -22.42
N ARG A 306 0.73 7.17 -21.31
CA ARG A 306 1.46 6.03 -20.71
C ARG A 306 0.75 5.42 -19.49
N LEU A 307 -0.39 5.97 -19.07
CA LEU A 307 -1.07 5.54 -17.86
C LEU A 307 -1.60 4.10 -17.99
N THR A 308 -0.94 3.17 -17.32
CA THR A 308 -1.31 1.74 -17.29
C THR A 308 -2.02 1.35 -16.00
N LYS A 309 -1.84 2.11 -14.91
CA LYS A 309 -2.45 1.79 -13.62
C LYS A 309 -3.11 3.03 -13.01
N LEU A 310 -4.35 2.87 -12.58
CA LEU A 310 -5.14 3.93 -11.97
C LEU A 310 -5.75 3.42 -10.66
N THR A 311 -5.47 4.12 -9.57
CA THR A 311 -6.03 3.83 -8.25
C THR A 311 -6.80 5.05 -7.75
N ILE A 312 -8.06 4.87 -7.40
CA ILE A 312 -8.94 5.92 -6.89
C ILE A 312 -9.56 5.41 -5.59
N VAL A 313 -9.30 6.13 -4.50
CA VAL A 313 -9.72 5.78 -3.15
C VAL A 313 -10.46 6.97 -2.54
N MET A 314 -11.76 7.05 -2.79
CA MET A 314 -12.62 8.15 -2.35
C MET A 314 -14.07 7.67 -2.17
N PRO A 315 -14.92 8.44 -1.47
CA PRO A 315 -16.35 8.20 -1.55
C PRO A 315 -16.82 8.48 -2.99
N LEU A 316 -17.40 7.48 -3.65
CA LEU A 316 -17.95 7.62 -5.00
C LEU A 316 -19.47 7.69 -4.93
N ASP A 317 -19.97 8.84 -4.52
CA ASP A 317 -21.38 9.16 -4.45
C ASP A 317 -21.64 10.56 -5.02
N SER A 318 -22.91 10.89 -5.25
CA SER A 318 -23.34 12.17 -5.82
C SER A 318 -23.03 13.38 -4.93
N TYR A 319 -22.66 13.18 -3.66
CA TYR A 319 -22.24 14.26 -2.78
C TYR A 319 -20.77 14.65 -3.02
N HIS A 320 -19.90 13.65 -3.19
CA HIS A 320 -18.46 13.85 -3.36
C HIS A 320 -18.03 13.98 -4.83
N LEU A 321 -18.88 13.54 -5.76
CA LEU A 321 -18.68 13.62 -7.19
C LEU A 321 -20.01 14.03 -7.87
N ARG A 322 -20.42 15.29 -7.65
CA ARG A 322 -21.69 15.85 -8.14
C ARG A 322 -21.83 15.78 -9.66
N ASP A 323 -20.75 16.06 -10.38
CA ASP A 323 -20.65 15.84 -11.81
C ASP A 323 -19.63 14.73 -12.13
N PRO A 324 -20.09 13.51 -12.43
CA PRO A 324 -19.22 12.40 -12.79
C PRO A 324 -18.62 12.51 -14.20
N SER A 325 -18.98 13.53 -15.00
CA SER A 325 -18.57 13.62 -16.41
C SER A 325 -17.04 13.66 -16.59
N GLY A 326 -16.32 14.35 -15.70
CA GLY A 326 -14.86 14.40 -15.70
C GLY A 326 -14.24 13.04 -15.41
N TYR A 327 -14.74 12.35 -14.38
CA TYR A 327 -14.28 11.01 -14.01
C TYR A 327 -14.49 10.01 -15.14
N ARG A 328 -15.68 10.04 -15.74
CA ARG A 328 -16.02 9.19 -16.88
C ARG A 328 -15.14 9.47 -18.09
N ARG A 329 -14.90 10.76 -18.39
CA ARG A 329 -13.98 11.18 -19.45
C ARG A 329 -12.56 10.69 -19.19
N MET A 330 -12.09 10.77 -17.94
CA MET A 330 -10.80 10.24 -17.53
C MET A 330 -10.71 8.75 -17.87
N LEU A 331 -11.67 7.91 -17.51
CA LEU A 331 -11.60 6.49 -17.86
C LEU A 331 -11.62 6.26 -19.38
N LYS A 332 -12.50 6.95 -20.12
CA LYS A 332 -12.62 6.79 -21.59
C LYS A 332 -11.37 7.23 -22.36
N ASN A 333 -10.66 8.24 -21.86
CA ASN A 333 -9.45 8.77 -22.50
C ASN A 333 -8.21 7.88 -22.29
N HIS A 334 -8.30 6.84 -21.46
CA HIS A 334 -7.16 5.97 -21.12
C HIS A 334 -7.47 4.49 -21.36
N PRO A 335 -7.75 4.07 -22.61
CA PRO A 335 -8.09 2.68 -22.94
C PRO A 335 -6.94 1.69 -22.67
N GLN A 336 -5.71 2.18 -22.49
CA GLN A 336 -4.52 1.39 -22.18
C GLN A 336 -4.37 1.00 -20.70
N ILE A 337 -5.27 1.44 -19.81
CA ILE A 337 -5.27 1.04 -18.40
C ILE A 337 -5.41 -0.48 -18.31
N ARG A 338 -4.45 -1.11 -17.63
CA ARG A 338 -4.38 -2.56 -17.36
C ARG A 338 -4.84 -2.89 -15.94
N ASP A 339 -4.57 -2.00 -14.99
CA ASP A 339 -4.85 -2.20 -13.58
C ASP A 339 -5.71 -1.02 -13.08
N LEU A 340 -6.98 -1.28 -12.80
CA LEU A 340 -7.91 -0.30 -12.26
C LEU A 340 -8.31 -0.71 -10.85
N SER A 341 -8.08 0.17 -9.88
CA SER A 341 -8.51 0.00 -8.49
C SER A 341 -9.40 1.16 -8.09
N ILE A 342 -10.66 0.86 -7.77
CA ILE A 342 -11.63 1.83 -7.27
C ILE A 342 -12.06 1.35 -5.90
N LYS A 343 -11.65 2.04 -4.83
CA LYS A 343 -12.00 1.67 -3.45
C LYS A 343 -12.84 2.77 -2.81
N TYR A 344 -13.79 2.38 -1.98
CA TYR A 344 -14.64 3.32 -1.27
C TYR A 344 -14.03 3.69 0.08
N THR A 345 -14.01 4.98 0.42
CA THR A 345 -13.69 5.44 1.77
C THR A 345 -14.94 6.02 2.42
N ARG A 346 -15.16 5.71 3.70
CA ARG A 346 -16.21 6.35 4.48
C ARG A 346 -15.75 7.76 4.83
N CYS A 347 -16.61 8.75 4.63
CA CYS A 347 -16.30 10.14 4.94
C CYS A 347 -17.19 10.72 6.06
N CYS A 348 -18.44 11.06 5.74
CA CYS A 348 -19.28 11.86 6.64
C CYS A 348 -20.68 11.28 6.89
N ARG A 349 -21.14 10.34 6.06
CA ARG A 349 -22.43 9.66 6.20
C ARG A 349 -22.33 8.23 5.70
N ASP A 350 -23.12 7.33 6.28
CA ASP A 350 -23.37 6.02 5.68
C ASP A 350 -24.28 6.22 4.46
N CYS A 351 -23.68 6.18 3.27
CA CYS A 351 -24.41 6.30 2.02
C CYS A 351 -25.03 4.93 1.67
N THR A 352 -26.36 4.83 1.77
CA THR A 352 -27.09 3.62 1.37
C THR A 352 -27.22 3.48 -0.15
N GLU A 353 -27.01 4.58 -0.88
CA GLU A 353 -27.07 4.68 -2.34
C GLU A 353 -25.88 5.52 -2.81
N ASP A 354 -25.38 5.30 -4.03
CA ASP A 354 -24.39 6.19 -4.64
C ASP A 354 -25.01 7.52 -5.10
N GLY A 355 -26.33 7.57 -5.26
CA GLY A 355 -27.03 8.73 -5.81
C GLY A 355 -26.72 8.97 -7.30
N PHE A 356 -26.16 7.99 -8.02
CA PHE A 356 -25.97 8.06 -9.46
C PHE A 356 -27.12 7.36 -10.17
N ASP A 357 -28.17 8.10 -10.54
CA ASP A 357 -29.27 7.52 -11.30
C ASP A 357 -28.78 6.89 -12.60
N THR A 358 -29.39 5.77 -12.98
CA THR A 358 -29.24 5.23 -14.33
C THR A 358 -30.05 6.06 -15.30
N PHE A 359 -29.42 6.61 -16.34
CA PHE A 359 -30.10 7.31 -17.43
C PHE A 359 -30.04 6.43 -18.68
N GLU A 360 -31.18 6.17 -19.32
CA GLU A 360 -31.27 5.28 -20.50
C GLU A 360 -30.66 3.88 -20.29
N GLY A 361 -30.83 3.31 -19.10
CA GLY A 361 -30.23 2.01 -18.77
C GLY A 361 -28.70 2.01 -18.80
N LYS A 362 -28.07 3.19 -18.60
CA LYS A 362 -26.62 3.37 -18.45
C LYS A 362 -26.29 4.04 -17.13
N HIS A 363 -25.31 3.48 -16.41
CA HIS A 363 -24.87 4.01 -15.14
C HIS A 363 -24.09 5.31 -15.38
N LYS A 364 -24.40 6.41 -14.68
CA LYS A 364 -23.77 7.72 -14.95
C LYS A 364 -22.24 7.68 -14.91
N LEU A 365 -21.64 6.87 -14.03
CA LEU A 365 -20.18 6.72 -13.93
C LEU A 365 -19.54 5.86 -15.02
N TYR A 366 -20.19 4.76 -15.43
CA TYR A 366 -19.53 3.66 -16.17
C TYR A 366 -20.20 3.29 -17.49
N GLY A 367 -21.37 3.87 -17.79
CA GLY A 367 -22.28 3.43 -18.85
C GLY A 367 -21.73 3.38 -20.28
N ASP A 368 -20.63 4.07 -20.51
CA ASP A 368 -19.96 4.20 -21.80
C ASP A 368 -18.44 4.01 -21.69
N VAL A 369 -17.96 3.48 -20.56
CA VAL A 369 -16.54 3.25 -20.31
C VAL A 369 -16.14 1.88 -20.85
N HIS A 370 -15.14 1.86 -21.74
CA HIS A 370 -14.57 0.64 -22.29
C HIS A 370 -13.04 0.70 -22.20
N LEU A 371 -12.45 -0.27 -21.52
CA LEU A 371 -11.02 -0.40 -21.22
C LEU A 371 -10.52 -1.74 -21.78
N PRO A 372 -10.26 -1.83 -23.09
CA PRO A 372 -9.92 -3.09 -23.75
C PRO A 372 -8.61 -3.72 -23.23
N ALA A 373 -7.70 -2.93 -22.65
CA ALA A 373 -6.46 -3.42 -22.06
C ALA A 373 -6.60 -3.88 -20.60
N LEU A 374 -7.78 -3.74 -19.98
CA LEU A 374 -7.99 -4.00 -18.56
C LEU A 374 -7.81 -5.49 -18.24
N ARG A 375 -6.84 -5.79 -17.38
CA ARG A 375 -6.51 -7.16 -16.93
C ARG A 375 -6.78 -7.39 -15.45
N SER A 376 -6.68 -6.34 -14.64
CA SER A 376 -6.91 -6.38 -13.20
C SER A 376 -7.89 -5.30 -12.79
N LEU A 377 -8.94 -5.70 -12.07
CA LEU A 377 -9.98 -4.81 -11.57
C LEU A 377 -10.18 -5.06 -10.08
N GLU A 378 -9.92 -4.03 -9.27
CA GLU A 378 -10.26 -4.00 -7.85
C GLU A 378 -11.42 -3.02 -7.64
N LEU A 379 -12.51 -3.49 -7.02
CA LEU A 379 -13.72 -2.72 -6.79
C LEU A 379 -14.17 -2.80 -5.33
N GLY A 380 -14.29 -1.65 -4.69
CA GLY A 380 -14.94 -1.47 -3.40
C GLY A 380 -16.45 -1.47 -3.55
N LEU A 381 -17.13 -2.50 -3.03
CA LEU A 381 -18.57 -2.66 -3.10
C LEU A 381 -19.23 -2.11 -1.82
N HIS A 382 -19.40 -0.79 -1.75
CA HIS A 382 -20.12 -0.19 -0.61
C HIS A 382 -21.63 -0.43 -0.69
N ILE A 383 -22.20 -0.43 -1.90
CA ILE A 383 -23.65 -0.49 -2.12
C ILE A 383 -24.12 -1.94 -2.29
N PRO A 384 -25.22 -2.35 -1.63
CA PRO A 384 -25.80 -3.69 -1.81
C PRO A 384 -26.21 -3.95 -3.26
N ILE A 385 -26.12 -5.21 -3.71
CA ILE A 385 -26.69 -5.59 -5.01
C ILE A 385 -28.22 -5.71 -4.83
N PRO A 386 -29.05 -5.03 -5.63
CA PRO A 386 -30.50 -5.11 -5.50
C PRO A 386 -31.02 -6.55 -5.59
N LYS A 387 -31.74 -7.02 -4.56
CA LYS A 387 -32.21 -8.42 -4.42
C LYS A 387 -33.37 -8.83 -5.35
N GLY A 388 -33.79 -8.00 -6.30
CA GLY A 388 -35.10 -8.11 -6.96
C GLY A 388 -35.16 -8.77 -8.35
N ILE A 389 -34.04 -9.14 -8.98
CA ILE A 389 -34.04 -9.40 -10.44
C ILE A 389 -33.91 -10.90 -10.82
N MET A 390 -33.56 -11.78 -9.89
CA MET A 390 -33.04 -13.11 -10.24
C MET A 390 -34.07 -14.23 -10.49
N ASN A 391 -35.31 -14.12 -9.97
CA ASN A 391 -36.16 -15.32 -9.87
C ASN A 391 -37.29 -15.46 -10.91
N ASN A 392 -37.49 -14.51 -11.82
CA ASN A 392 -38.48 -14.68 -12.89
C ASN A 392 -37.82 -14.69 -14.27
N SER A 393 -37.61 -15.88 -14.84
CA SER A 393 -37.16 -16.05 -16.23
C SER A 393 -38.09 -15.36 -17.25
N LEU A 394 -39.35 -15.14 -16.90
CA LEU A 394 -40.33 -14.37 -17.67
C LEU A 394 -40.01 -12.86 -17.72
N TYR A 395 -39.38 -12.30 -16.69
CA TYR A 395 -39.01 -10.88 -16.67
C TYR A 395 -37.75 -10.57 -17.47
N HIS A 396 -36.91 -11.56 -17.81
CA HIS A 396 -35.71 -11.30 -18.61
C HIS A 396 -36.05 -10.78 -20.03
N ASN A 397 -37.21 -11.15 -20.59
CA ASN A 397 -37.65 -10.65 -21.89
C ASN A 397 -38.42 -9.32 -21.79
N VAL A 398 -39.16 -9.10 -20.70
CA VAL A 398 -39.93 -7.85 -20.48
C VAL A 398 -39.03 -6.71 -20.00
N VAL A 399 -38.06 -6.99 -19.14
CA VAL A 399 -37.03 -6.02 -18.71
C VAL A 399 -36.18 -5.54 -19.88
N ARG A 400 -35.92 -6.41 -20.87
CA ARG A 400 -35.22 -6.04 -22.10
C ARG A 400 -36.03 -5.05 -22.96
N GLN A 401 -37.37 -5.03 -22.81
CA GLN A 401 -38.26 -4.07 -23.49
C GLN A 401 -38.54 -2.80 -22.68
N LEU A 402 -38.45 -2.83 -21.35
CA LEU A 402 -38.83 -1.68 -20.50
C LEU A 402 -37.66 -0.79 -20.03
N GLY A 403 -36.40 -1.13 -20.30
CA GLY A 403 -35.27 -0.19 -20.19
C GLY A 403 -34.93 0.35 -18.80
N THR A 404 -35.59 -0.11 -17.73
CA THR A 404 -35.53 0.52 -16.39
C THR A 404 -34.92 -0.36 -15.30
N THR A 405 -33.94 -1.23 -15.60
CA THR A 405 -33.34 -2.06 -14.53
C THR A 405 -32.14 -1.43 -13.84
N ASN A 406 -32.28 -1.35 -12.52
CA ASN A 406 -31.30 -0.88 -11.52
C ASN A 406 -29.99 -1.71 -11.45
N ASN A 407 -29.82 -2.77 -12.26
CA ASN A 407 -28.57 -3.55 -12.32
C ASN A 407 -27.57 -3.06 -13.37
N THR A 408 -27.83 -1.90 -13.94
CA THR A 408 -26.98 -1.28 -14.96
C THR A 408 -25.53 -1.13 -14.48
N LEU A 409 -25.29 -0.79 -13.21
CA LEU A 409 -23.94 -0.60 -12.67
C LEU A 409 -23.01 -1.79 -12.96
N TYR A 410 -23.41 -2.99 -12.53
CA TYR A 410 -22.57 -4.17 -12.62
C TYR A 410 -22.40 -4.67 -14.06
N TYR A 411 -23.43 -4.48 -14.89
CA TYR A 411 -23.33 -4.78 -16.32
C TYR A 411 -22.31 -3.86 -17.01
N CYS A 412 -22.36 -2.56 -16.71
CA CYS A 412 -21.37 -1.61 -17.23
C CYS A 412 -19.95 -1.95 -16.74
N LEU A 413 -19.79 -2.36 -15.48
CA LEU A 413 -18.50 -2.80 -14.94
C LEU A 413 -17.95 -4.04 -15.67
N ALA A 414 -18.80 -5.01 -15.98
CA ALA A 414 -18.41 -6.18 -16.75
C ALA A 414 -18.03 -5.85 -18.20
N GLN A 415 -18.66 -4.84 -18.79
CA GLN A 415 -18.32 -4.34 -20.13
C GLN A 415 -17.00 -3.55 -20.18
N MET A 416 -16.48 -3.08 -19.03
CA MET A 416 -15.24 -2.31 -19.02
C MET A 416 -14.05 -3.13 -19.52
N GLY A 417 -13.95 -4.43 -19.20
CA GLY A 417 -12.78 -5.24 -19.55
C GLY A 417 -13.13 -6.62 -20.07
N SER A 418 -13.13 -6.80 -21.40
CA SER A 418 -13.31 -8.13 -22.01
C SER A 418 -12.11 -9.07 -21.76
N GLU A 419 -10.93 -8.52 -21.50
CA GLU A 419 -9.67 -9.24 -21.23
C GLU A 419 -9.38 -9.42 -19.73
N LEU A 420 -10.39 -9.28 -18.87
CA LEU A 420 -10.21 -9.32 -17.43
C LEU A 420 -9.71 -10.69 -16.96
N THR A 421 -8.58 -10.70 -16.26
CA THR A 421 -7.94 -11.91 -15.70
C THR A 421 -7.91 -11.94 -14.18
N SER A 422 -8.10 -10.78 -13.52
CA SER A 422 -8.01 -10.63 -12.08
C SER A 422 -9.14 -9.73 -11.59
N LEU A 423 -9.97 -10.24 -10.68
CA LEU A 423 -11.08 -9.52 -10.08
C LEU A 423 -10.96 -9.55 -8.56
N THR A 424 -10.89 -8.38 -7.95
CA THR A 424 -10.87 -8.21 -6.49
C THR A 424 -12.07 -7.38 -6.08
N LEU A 425 -12.91 -7.90 -5.19
CA LEU A 425 -14.09 -7.22 -4.68
C LEU A 425 -13.90 -6.97 -3.18
N THR A 426 -14.09 -5.72 -2.76
CA THR A 426 -13.77 -5.32 -1.40
C THR A 426 -14.90 -4.58 -0.70
N ASP A 427 -14.64 -4.14 0.53
CA ASP A 427 -15.51 -3.31 1.40
C ASP A 427 -16.78 -3.95 1.99
N ARG A 428 -17.29 -5.05 1.42
CA ARG A 428 -18.49 -5.72 1.95
C ARG A 428 -18.46 -7.24 1.79
N ASN A 429 -19.03 -7.93 2.77
CA ASN A 429 -19.28 -9.37 2.72
C ASN A 429 -20.43 -9.69 1.75
N LEU A 430 -20.14 -10.48 0.72
CA LEU A 430 -21.07 -10.87 -0.32
C LEU A 430 -21.83 -12.14 0.06
N THR A 431 -23.14 -12.14 -0.20
CA THR A 431 -23.97 -13.35 -0.11
C THR A 431 -23.77 -14.25 -1.33
N LEU A 432 -24.17 -15.53 -1.24
CA LEU A 432 -24.04 -16.47 -2.35
C LEU A 432 -24.71 -15.97 -3.65
N GLU A 433 -25.92 -15.42 -3.54
CA GLU A 433 -26.68 -14.92 -4.70
C GLU A 433 -26.00 -13.69 -5.33
N GLU A 434 -25.37 -12.84 -4.53
CA GLU A 434 -24.59 -11.72 -5.03
C GLU A 434 -23.33 -12.18 -5.76
N VAL A 435 -22.63 -13.19 -5.22
CA VAL A 435 -21.46 -13.79 -5.89
C VAL A 435 -21.88 -14.42 -7.22
N LYS A 436 -22.96 -15.20 -7.26
CA LYS A 436 -23.49 -15.76 -8.52
C LYS A 436 -23.85 -14.68 -9.52
N THR A 437 -24.53 -13.62 -9.06
CA THR A 437 -24.89 -12.47 -9.89
C THR A 437 -23.64 -11.86 -10.51
N LEU A 438 -22.65 -11.52 -9.69
CA LEU A 438 -21.42 -10.87 -10.16
C LEU A 438 -20.63 -11.76 -11.10
N LEU A 439 -20.39 -13.02 -10.74
CA LEU A 439 -19.62 -13.94 -11.57
C LEU A 439 -20.32 -14.25 -12.89
N GLY A 440 -21.66 -14.22 -12.93
CA GLY A 440 -22.44 -14.35 -14.17
C GLY A 440 -22.30 -13.17 -15.13
N LEU A 441 -21.83 -12.01 -14.65
CA LEU A 441 -21.62 -10.83 -15.50
C LEU A 441 -20.27 -10.85 -16.22
N PHE A 442 -19.24 -11.45 -15.63
CA PHE A 442 -17.90 -11.45 -16.21
C PHE A 442 -17.67 -12.66 -17.13
N PRO A 443 -16.93 -12.51 -18.25
CA PRO A 443 -16.52 -13.61 -19.11
C PRO A 443 -15.63 -14.61 -18.33
N SER A 444 -16.26 -15.65 -17.83
CA SER A 444 -15.74 -16.40 -16.69
C SER A 444 -14.60 -17.38 -17.04
N TYR A 445 -14.44 -17.67 -18.33
CA TYR A 445 -13.37 -18.52 -18.87
C TYR A 445 -11.98 -17.86 -18.86
N ARG A 446 -11.90 -16.54 -18.71
CA ARG A 446 -10.63 -15.78 -18.69
C ARG A 446 -10.13 -15.47 -17.30
N LEU A 447 -11.02 -15.44 -16.32
CA LEU A 447 -10.66 -15.07 -14.96
C LEU A 447 -9.70 -16.10 -14.36
N LYS A 448 -8.51 -15.63 -13.97
CA LYS A 448 -7.44 -16.42 -13.35
C LYS A 448 -7.32 -16.18 -11.86
N ARG A 449 -7.62 -14.95 -11.41
CA ARG A 449 -7.55 -14.57 -9.99
C ARG A 449 -8.87 -13.98 -9.55
N LEU A 450 -9.40 -14.48 -8.44
CA LEU A 450 -10.62 -13.99 -7.82
C LEU A 450 -10.37 -13.78 -6.34
N SER A 451 -10.66 -12.58 -5.85
CA SER A 451 -10.57 -12.24 -4.43
C SER A 451 -11.82 -11.51 -3.97
N PHE A 452 -12.47 -11.96 -2.90
CA PHE A 452 -13.60 -11.23 -2.32
C PHE A 452 -13.88 -11.60 -0.87
N PHE A 453 -14.70 -10.76 -0.22
CA PHE A 453 -15.22 -11.03 1.11
C PHE A 453 -16.55 -11.79 1.00
N ALA A 454 -16.63 -13.00 1.54
CA ALA A 454 -17.82 -13.83 1.54
C ALA A 454 -18.49 -13.79 2.91
N LYS A 455 -19.81 -13.61 2.94
CA LYS A 455 -20.58 -13.69 4.19
C LYS A 455 -20.52 -15.09 4.80
N VAL A 456 -20.69 -16.12 3.96
CA VAL A 456 -20.68 -17.52 4.40
C VAL A 456 -19.85 -18.34 3.43
N LEU A 457 -18.85 -19.06 3.94
CA LEU A 457 -18.19 -20.13 3.19
C LEU A 457 -19.03 -21.41 3.28
N SER A 458 -19.63 -21.80 2.17
CA SER A 458 -20.45 -23.02 2.05
C SER A 458 -20.02 -23.87 0.85
N PRO A 459 -20.36 -25.17 0.78
CA PRO A 459 -20.07 -26.00 -0.40
C PRO A 459 -20.71 -25.43 -1.68
N ARG A 460 -21.88 -24.79 -1.57
CA ARG A 460 -22.57 -24.14 -2.69
C ARG A 460 -21.82 -22.91 -3.20
N LEU A 461 -21.15 -22.17 -2.33
CA LEU A 461 -20.28 -21.07 -2.76
C LEU A 461 -19.12 -21.59 -3.61
N ILE A 462 -18.44 -22.64 -3.14
CA ILE A 462 -17.33 -23.25 -3.88
C ILE A 462 -17.81 -23.78 -5.24
N ASP A 463 -18.96 -24.45 -5.28
CA ASP A 463 -19.57 -24.94 -6.52
C ASP A 463 -19.94 -23.79 -7.48
N ALA A 464 -20.54 -22.72 -6.99
CA ALA A 464 -20.87 -21.55 -7.79
C ALA A 464 -19.62 -20.90 -8.41
N ILE A 465 -18.52 -20.78 -7.65
CA ILE A 465 -17.26 -20.25 -8.16
C ILE A 465 -16.64 -21.20 -9.19
N ALA A 466 -16.62 -22.50 -8.92
CA ALA A 466 -16.03 -23.49 -9.83
C ALA A 466 -16.76 -23.56 -11.18
N GLN A 467 -18.10 -23.51 -11.15
CA GLN A 467 -18.93 -23.50 -12.35
C GLN A 467 -18.79 -22.21 -13.13
N ALA A 468 -18.79 -21.07 -12.42
CA ALA A 468 -18.57 -19.79 -13.09
C ALA A 468 -17.16 -19.75 -13.67
N CYS A 469 -16.11 -19.96 -12.88
CA CYS A 469 -14.71 -19.73 -13.25
C CYS A 469 -13.90 -21.04 -13.32
N PRO A 470 -14.12 -21.92 -14.32
CA PRO A 470 -13.41 -23.20 -14.43
C PRO A 470 -11.91 -23.04 -14.70
N SER A 471 -11.52 -21.89 -15.26
CA SER A 471 -10.15 -21.51 -15.60
C SER A 471 -9.39 -20.79 -14.46
N LEU A 472 -10.00 -20.65 -13.29
CA LEU A 472 -9.43 -19.93 -12.15
C LEU A 472 -8.16 -20.65 -11.67
N SER A 473 -7.09 -19.90 -11.40
CA SER A 473 -5.83 -20.43 -10.88
C SER A 473 -5.55 -20.01 -9.44
N SER A 474 -6.09 -18.88 -8.97
CA SER A 474 -5.96 -18.43 -7.58
C SER A 474 -7.30 -17.90 -7.06
N LEU A 475 -7.67 -18.36 -5.86
CA LEU A 475 -8.87 -17.96 -5.14
C LEU A 475 -8.50 -17.45 -3.75
N SER A 476 -8.90 -16.21 -3.43
CA SER A 476 -8.74 -15.61 -2.11
C SER A 476 -10.10 -15.23 -1.53
N LEU A 477 -10.45 -15.82 -0.40
CA LEU A 477 -11.72 -15.59 0.29
C LEU A 477 -11.45 -15.03 1.68
N ASP A 478 -12.06 -13.90 1.99
CA ASP A 478 -12.17 -13.44 3.37
C ASP A 478 -13.57 -13.73 3.88
N VAL A 479 -13.69 -14.60 4.88
CA VAL A 479 -14.97 -15.21 5.24
C VAL A 479 -15.41 -14.75 6.63
N GLU A 480 -16.65 -14.29 6.73
CA GLU A 480 -17.23 -13.89 8.03
C GLU A 480 -17.57 -15.14 8.86
N THR A 481 -18.27 -16.11 8.26
CA THR A 481 -18.57 -17.41 8.89
C THR A 481 -18.43 -18.60 7.92
N VAL A 482 -18.41 -19.81 8.47
CA VAL A 482 -18.28 -21.08 7.74
C VAL A 482 -19.47 -21.97 8.11
N SER A 483 -20.12 -22.56 7.11
CA SER A 483 -21.35 -23.36 7.28
C SER A 483 -21.36 -24.62 6.40
N SER A 484 -21.94 -25.68 6.92
CA SER A 484 -22.25 -26.91 6.17
C SER A 484 -23.51 -26.82 5.29
N GLN A 485 -24.43 -25.89 5.59
CA GLN A 485 -25.73 -25.75 4.93
C GLN A 485 -26.02 -24.31 4.46
N ASP A 486 -26.91 -24.19 3.48
CA ASP A 486 -27.39 -22.92 2.90
C ASP A 486 -28.92 -22.99 2.71
N PRO A 487 -29.73 -22.02 3.22
CA PRO A 487 -29.36 -20.80 3.92
C PRO A 487 -28.98 -21.03 5.39
N CYS A 488 -28.02 -20.24 5.90
CA CYS A 488 -27.76 -20.17 7.34
C CYS A 488 -28.93 -19.45 8.02
N THR A 489 -29.74 -20.18 8.79
CA THR A 489 -30.92 -19.63 9.47
C THR A 489 -30.61 -18.90 10.79
N GLU A 490 -29.36 -18.93 11.27
CA GLU A 490 -29.01 -18.40 12.61
C GLU A 490 -27.83 -17.44 12.61
N THR A 491 -28.01 -16.30 13.28
CA THR A 491 -27.15 -15.11 13.22
C THR A 491 -25.88 -15.21 14.08
N TYR A 492 -25.70 -16.25 14.89
CA TYR A 492 -24.60 -16.35 15.88
C TYR A 492 -24.02 -17.75 16.04
N MET A 493 -23.95 -18.53 14.97
CA MET A 493 -23.35 -19.86 15.03
C MET A 493 -21.81 -19.78 15.12
N ASN A 494 -21.24 -20.62 15.99
CA ASN A 494 -19.83 -20.95 15.93
C ASN A 494 -19.49 -21.48 14.53
N PRO A 495 -18.33 -21.14 13.96
CA PRO A 495 -17.96 -21.57 12.61
C PRO A 495 -17.91 -23.10 12.52
N ASP A 496 -18.76 -23.70 11.68
CA ASP A 496 -18.84 -25.14 11.49
C ASP A 496 -17.85 -25.62 10.42
N VAL A 497 -16.56 -25.51 10.74
CA VAL A 497 -15.47 -25.88 9.82
C VAL A 497 -15.48 -27.37 9.48
N GLU A 498 -15.78 -28.21 10.47
CA GLU A 498 -15.82 -29.67 10.31
C GLU A 498 -17.02 -30.12 9.47
N GLY A 499 -18.20 -29.56 9.74
CA GLY A 499 -19.37 -29.82 8.93
C GLY A 499 -19.21 -29.29 7.51
N PHE A 500 -18.60 -28.12 7.31
CA PHE A 500 -18.25 -27.63 5.97
C PHE A 500 -17.36 -28.62 5.23
N ALA A 501 -16.30 -29.14 5.87
CA ALA A 501 -15.40 -30.10 5.25
C ALA A 501 -16.11 -31.40 4.84
N LYS A 502 -16.93 -31.97 5.74
CA LYS A 502 -17.74 -33.17 5.46
C LYS A 502 -18.76 -32.95 4.35
N ALA A 503 -19.46 -31.82 4.39
CA ALA A 503 -20.47 -31.47 3.39
C ALA A 503 -19.83 -31.23 2.02
N LEU A 504 -18.70 -30.51 1.97
CA LEU A 504 -17.95 -30.26 0.74
C LEU A 504 -17.43 -31.57 0.13
N TYR A 505 -16.87 -32.46 0.95
CA TYR A 505 -16.40 -33.77 0.50
C TYR A 505 -17.54 -34.60 -0.08
N SER A 506 -18.67 -34.68 0.64
CA SER A 506 -19.86 -35.42 0.19
C SER A 506 -20.47 -34.84 -1.09
N TYR A 507 -20.34 -33.53 -1.29
CA TYR A 507 -20.86 -32.82 -2.47
C TYR A 507 -19.93 -32.88 -3.69
N GLY A 508 -18.61 -32.88 -3.45
CA GLY A 508 -17.57 -32.82 -4.47
C GLY A 508 -17.08 -34.18 -4.96
N VAL A 509 -17.21 -35.23 -4.15
CA VAL A 509 -16.70 -36.58 -4.43
C VAL A 509 -17.83 -37.60 -4.38
N ASP A 510 -18.26 -38.06 -5.55
CA ASP A 510 -19.17 -39.19 -5.67
C ASP A 510 -18.37 -40.48 -5.69
N ARG A 511 -18.27 -41.11 -4.52
CA ARG A 511 -17.52 -42.37 -4.33
C ARG A 511 -18.14 -43.55 -5.05
N GLN A 512 -19.45 -43.55 -5.26
CA GLN A 512 -20.13 -44.68 -5.90
C GLN A 512 -19.76 -44.80 -7.37
N TYR A 513 -19.50 -43.67 -8.02
CA TYR A 513 -19.21 -43.60 -9.46
C TYR A 513 -17.80 -43.07 -9.79
N ASP A 514 -16.95 -42.88 -8.78
CA ASP A 514 -15.61 -42.26 -8.90
C ASP A 514 -15.63 -40.92 -9.68
N ARG A 515 -16.66 -40.10 -9.42
CA ARG A 515 -16.83 -38.80 -10.08
C ARG A 515 -16.41 -37.68 -9.14
N TRP A 516 -15.41 -36.94 -9.59
CA TRP A 516 -14.92 -35.76 -8.92
C TRP A 516 -15.49 -34.52 -9.60
N ARG A 517 -16.39 -33.82 -8.92
CA ARG A 517 -17.10 -32.65 -9.47
C ARG A 517 -16.13 -31.55 -9.94
N TYR A 518 -15.03 -31.38 -9.21
CA TYR A 518 -14.05 -30.33 -9.46
C TYR A 518 -12.82 -30.81 -10.23
N ARG A 519 -12.88 -31.99 -10.87
CA ARG A 519 -11.73 -32.56 -11.59
C ARG A 519 -11.20 -31.66 -12.71
N ALA A 520 -12.10 -30.92 -13.38
CA ALA A 520 -11.74 -30.03 -14.48
C ALA A 520 -11.36 -28.62 -14.01
N TRP A 521 -11.52 -28.30 -12.73
CA TRP A 521 -11.23 -26.97 -12.20
C TRP A 521 -9.71 -26.77 -12.11
N THR A 522 -9.17 -25.70 -12.70
CA THR A 522 -7.72 -25.45 -12.71
C THR A 522 -7.21 -24.72 -11.47
N LEU A 523 -7.99 -24.73 -10.37
CA LEU A 523 -7.65 -23.98 -9.16
C LEU A 523 -6.37 -24.51 -8.54
N ALA A 524 -5.43 -23.60 -8.39
CA ALA A 524 -4.04 -23.94 -8.24
C ALA A 524 -3.50 -23.44 -6.89
N ASP A 525 -4.01 -22.28 -6.45
CA ASP A 525 -3.75 -21.66 -5.17
C ASP A 525 -5.05 -21.26 -4.49
N VAL A 526 -5.17 -21.50 -3.18
CA VAL A 526 -6.33 -21.09 -2.40
C VAL A 526 -5.90 -20.40 -1.11
N SER A 527 -6.60 -19.32 -0.78
CA SER A 527 -6.48 -18.58 0.47
C SER A 527 -7.85 -18.44 1.09
N VAL A 528 -8.03 -18.93 2.32
CA VAL A 528 -9.24 -18.65 3.11
C VAL A 528 -8.79 -17.92 4.36
N MET A 529 -9.20 -16.67 4.50
CA MET A 529 -8.90 -15.80 5.63
C MET A 529 -10.17 -15.57 6.44
N ARG A 530 -10.00 -15.33 7.73
CA ARG A 530 -11.07 -14.90 8.62
C ARG A 530 -10.53 -13.82 9.54
N TRP A 531 -11.33 -12.78 9.76
CA TRP A 531 -11.02 -11.78 10.77
C TRP A 531 -11.31 -12.34 12.17
N GLU A 532 -10.28 -12.36 13.02
CA GLU A 532 -10.41 -12.68 14.43
C GLU A 532 -10.14 -11.45 15.28
N LEU A 533 -11.04 -11.18 16.22
CA LEU A 533 -10.90 -10.05 17.13
C LEU A 533 -9.56 -10.16 17.89
N LYS A 534 -8.81 -9.05 17.95
CA LYS A 534 -7.47 -8.91 18.55
C LYS A 534 -6.31 -9.53 17.76
N VAL A 535 -6.55 -10.50 16.86
CA VAL A 535 -5.47 -11.08 16.05
C VAL A 535 -5.39 -10.45 14.66
N GLY A 536 -6.54 -10.09 14.08
CA GLY A 536 -6.67 -9.62 12.71
C GLY A 536 -7.01 -10.76 11.75
N HIS A 537 -6.68 -10.61 10.46
CA HIS A 537 -6.88 -11.68 9.48
C HIS A 537 -5.95 -12.85 9.75
N GLN A 538 -6.52 -14.04 9.90
CA GLN A 538 -5.80 -15.31 9.99
C GLN A 538 -6.23 -16.25 8.87
N TYR A 539 -5.32 -17.11 8.43
CA TYR A 539 -5.63 -18.18 7.49
C TYR A 539 -6.38 -19.33 8.18
N ASN A 540 -7.51 -19.72 7.61
CA ASN A 540 -8.23 -20.92 8.01
C ASN A 540 -7.70 -22.14 7.24
N TRP A 541 -6.59 -22.70 7.73
CA TRP A 541 -5.90 -23.85 7.13
C TRP A 541 -6.83 -25.06 6.93
N ARG A 542 -7.75 -25.32 7.87
CA ARG A 542 -8.69 -26.44 7.76
C ARG A 542 -9.66 -26.27 6.59
N CYS A 543 -10.18 -25.07 6.36
CA CYS A 543 -11.00 -24.79 5.17
C CYS A 543 -10.20 -24.93 3.88
N MET A 544 -8.96 -24.45 3.83
CA MET A 544 -8.09 -24.60 2.65
C MET A 544 -7.79 -26.08 2.35
N GLN A 545 -7.49 -26.87 3.38
CA GLN A 545 -7.32 -28.33 3.26
C GLN A 545 -8.58 -29.03 2.78
N ALA A 546 -9.75 -28.65 3.30
CA ALA A 546 -11.03 -29.21 2.85
C ALA A 546 -11.30 -28.94 1.36
N ILE A 547 -10.94 -27.75 0.87
CA ILE A 547 -11.04 -27.41 -0.57
C ILE A 547 -10.04 -28.25 -1.38
N ALA A 548 -8.77 -28.32 -0.95
CA ALA A 548 -7.75 -29.11 -1.64
C ALA A 548 -8.09 -30.61 -1.71
N ALA A 549 -8.79 -31.13 -0.70
CA ALA A 549 -9.22 -32.54 -0.67
C ALA A 549 -10.25 -32.89 -1.76
N VAL A 550 -11.00 -31.90 -2.28
CA VAL A 550 -11.99 -32.11 -3.35
C VAL A 550 -11.56 -31.51 -4.69
N VAL A 551 -10.52 -30.67 -4.71
CA VAL A 551 -9.97 -30.00 -5.90
C VAL A 551 -8.52 -30.46 -6.12
N PRO A 552 -8.28 -31.53 -6.91
CA PRO A 552 -6.96 -32.16 -7.04
C PRO A 552 -5.85 -31.26 -7.60
N SER A 553 -6.21 -30.16 -8.27
CA SER A 553 -5.27 -29.21 -8.87
C SER A 553 -4.66 -28.23 -7.87
N VAL A 554 -5.17 -28.15 -6.64
CA VAL A 554 -4.63 -27.26 -5.60
C VAL A 554 -3.30 -27.82 -5.11
N ARG A 555 -2.24 -27.01 -5.22
CA ARG A 555 -0.90 -27.34 -4.71
C ARG A 555 -0.22 -26.25 -3.88
N SER A 556 -0.92 -25.14 -3.68
CA SER A 556 -0.40 -23.98 -2.95
C SER A 556 -1.51 -23.40 -2.07
N PHE A 557 -1.12 -22.98 -0.86
CA PHE A 557 -1.94 -22.17 0.02
C PHE A 557 -1.29 -20.80 0.21
N ALA A 558 -2.11 -19.74 0.22
CA ALA A 558 -1.66 -18.38 0.49
C ALA A 558 -0.52 -17.88 -0.42
N GLY A 559 -0.45 -18.35 -1.67
CA GLY A 559 0.60 -17.98 -2.62
C GLY A 559 1.98 -18.54 -2.32
N ARG A 560 2.10 -19.51 -1.40
CA ARG A 560 3.40 -19.99 -0.88
C ARG A 560 4.06 -21.08 -1.73
N GLY A 561 3.34 -21.69 -2.66
CA GLY A 561 3.84 -22.81 -3.46
C GLY A 561 3.82 -24.17 -2.75
N HIS A 562 3.35 -24.24 -1.50
CA HIS A 562 3.14 -25.48 -0.75
C HIS A 562 1.83 -25.44 0.06
N MET A 563 1.40 -26.60 0.55
CA MET A 563 0.18 -26.76 1.38
C MET A 563 0.46 -26.91 2.88
N GLU A 564 1.72 -26.89 3.28
CA GLU A 564 2.10 -27.06 4.68
C GLU A 564 1.76 -25.81 5.51
N PRO A 565 1.13 -25.99 6.69
CA PRO A 565 0.97 -24.89 7.64
C PRO A 565 2.36 -24.49 8.14
N ASP A 566 2.58 -23.19 8.27
CA ASP A 566 3.82 -22.67 8.82
C ASP A 566 3.99 -23.16 10.26
N SER A 567 5.00 -24.00 10.51
CA SER A 567 5.37 -24.40 11.87
C SER A 567 5.82 -23.20 12.71
N ASP A 568 6.24 -22.12 12.06
CA ASP A 568 6.81 -20.93 12.68
C ASP A 568 5.76 -19.85 12.99
N LEU A 569 4.53 -19.97 12.46
CA LEU A 569 3.39 -19.13 12.84
C LEU A 569 2.65 -19.63 14.10
N LYS A 570 3.29 -20.45 14.95
CA LYS A 570 2.74 -20.90 16.23
C LYS A 570 2.17 -19.73 17.05
N THR A 571 0.83 -19.63 17.03
CA THR A 571 -0.12 -19.19 18.06
C THR A 571 0.12 -17.91 18.90
N GLY A 572 1.19 -17.14 18.71
CA GLY A 572 1.50 -15.98 19.58
C GLY A 572 2.01 -14.72 18.89
N GLY A 573 2.48 -14.81 17.65
CA GLY A 573 2.99 -13.66 16.90
C GLY A 573 2.25 -13.51 15.59
N GLY A 574 1.12 -12.80 15.58
CA GLY A 574 0.35 -12.53 14.38
C GLY A 574 1.17 -11.73 13.36
N GLN A 575 1.91 -12.42 12.50
CA GLN A 575 2.55 -11.83 11.34
C GLN A 575 1.43 -11.57 10.32
N ARG A 576 1.00 -10.31 10.22
CA ARG A 576 0.02 -9.84 9.23
C ARG A 576 0.57 -10.09 7.83
N LEU A 577 0.09 -11.14 7.17
CA LEU A 577 0.70 -11.65 5.93
C LEU A 577 -0.06 -11.31 4.64
N VAL A 578 -1.07 -10.44 4.69
CA VAL A 578 -1.62 -9.77 3.51
C VAL A 578 -1.93 -8.32 3.89
N GLU A 579 -1.23 -7.36 3.29
CA GLU A 579 -1.64 -5.96 3.30
C GLU A 579 -2.81 -5.80 2.32
N LEU A 580 -4.02 -6.12 2.80
CA LEU A 580 -5.18 -5.32 2.42
C LEU A 580 -4.94 -3.96 3.09
N ASP A 581 -4.59 -2.93 2.30
CA ASP A 581 -4.32 -1.55 2.71
C ASP A 581 -4.92 -1.23 4.07
N ALA A 582 -4.09 -0.97 5.08
CA ALA A 582 -4.47 -0.79 6.48
C ALA A 582 -5.83 -0.09 6.65
N ARG A 583 -6.90 -0.90 6.73
CA ARG A 583 -8.25 -0.44 6.98
C ARG A 583 -8.32 -0.07 8.43
N THR A 584 -8.60 1.20 8.69
CA THR A 584 -9.26 1.61 9.92
C THR A 584 -10.45 0.68 10.12
N LYS A 585 -10.55 0.09 11.31
CA LYS A 585 -11.82 -0.46 11.77
C LYS A 585 -12.94 0.55 11.45
N PRO A 586 -14.16 0.12 11.11
CA PRO A 586 -15.30 0.97 11.41
C PRO A 586 -15.18 1.28 12.92
N LEU A 587 -15.12 2.56 13.26
CA LEU A 587 -15.35 2.96 14.63
C LEU A 587 -16.67 2.30 15.03
N ASP A 588 -16.63 1.47 16.06
CA ASP A 588 -17.84 1.07 16.76
C ASP A 588 -18.54 2.39 17.16
N THR A 589 -19.81 2.50 16.81
CA THR A 589 -20.76 3.47 17.37
C THR A 589 -20.67 3.53 18.88
#